data_AF-A0A961YYE4-F1
#
_entry.id   AF-A0A961YYE4-F1
#
_cell.length_a   1.000
_cell.length_b   1.000
_cell.length_c   1.000
_cell.angle_alpha   90.00
_cell.angle_beta   90.00
_cell.angle_gamma   90.00
#
_symmetry.space_group_name_H-M   'P 1'
#
loop_
_entity.id
_entity.type
_entity.pdbx_description
1 polymer ?
#
loop_
_entity_poly.entity_id
_entity_poly.type
_entity_poly.pdbx_seq_one_letter_code
_entity_poly.pdbx_strand_id
1 'polypeptide(L)'
;GAVVAIGNAPTALFHLLEMLRGGAPAPAAIVGIPVGFVGAAESKDALAAESPAPFLTVRGRLGGSAVTAAAINALAREERS
;
A
#
# COMPACT_ATOMS: atom_id res chain seq x y z
N GLY A 1 8.03 -12.23 5.81
CA GLY A 1 6.67 -12.17 5.23
C GLY A 1 6.73 -11.53 3.85
N ALA A 2 5.64 -11.56 3.08
CA ALA A 2 5.58 -10.93 1.75
C ALA A 2 5.51 -9.40 1.84
N VAL A 3 5.99 -8.68 0.82
CA VAL A 3 5.73 -7.25 0.64
C VAL A 3 4.61 -7.11 -0.40
N VAL A 4 3.51 -6.47 -0.02
CA VAL A 4 2.36 -6.27 -0.91
C VAL A 4 2.41 -4.87 -1.51
N ALA A 5 2.36 -4.75 -2.84
CA ALA A 5 2.45 -3.49 -3.55
C ALA A 5 1.21 -3.26 -4.42
N ILE A 6 0.45 -2.21 -4.11
CA ILE A 6 -0.81 -1.86 -4.79
C ILE A 6 -0.70 -0.43 -5.31
N GLY A 7 -0.46 -0.30 -6.62
CA GLY A 7 -0.24 1.00 -7.26
C GLY A 7 -1.39 1.54 -8.09
N ASN A 8 -2.43 0.74 -8.37
CA ASN A 8 -3.52 1.16 -9.25
C ASN A 8 -4.88 1.03 -8.59
N ALA A 9 -5.31 -0.21 -8.29
CA ALA A 9 -6.68 -0.49 -7.87
C ALA A 9 -6.92 -0.15 -6.38
N PRO A 10 -7.74 0.88 -6.06
CA PRO A 10 -8.11 1.17 -4.68
C PRO A 10 -8.91 0.03 -4.04
N THR A 11 -9.74 -0.65 -4.84
CA THR A 11 -10.53 -1.82 -4.41
C THR A 11 -9.66 -2.98 -3.95
N ALA A 12 -8.49 -3.18 -4.56
CA ALA A 12 -7.54 -4.20 -4.10
C ALA A 12 -6.98 -3.85 -2.70
N LEU A 13 -6.77 -2.56 -2.42
CA LEU A 13 -6.30 -2.12 -1.11
C LEU A 13 -7.40 -2.29 -0.05
N PHE A 14 -8.64 -1.92 -0.36
CA PHE A 14 -9.77 -2.19 0.54
C PHE A 14 -9.92 -3.69 0.83
N HIS A 15 -9.90 -4.52 -0.22
CA HIS A 15 -10.05 -5.96 -0.05
C HIS A 15 -8.92 -6.58 0.78
N LEU A 16 -7.68 -6.11 0.60
CA LEU A 16 -6.56 -6.52 1.45
C LEU A 16 -6.84 -6.19 2.93
N LEU A 17 -7.32 -4.99 3.24
CA LEU A 17 -7.63 -4.58 4.61
C LEU A 17 -8.78 -5.42 5.19
N GLU A 18 -9.81 -5.72 4.41
CA GLU A 18 -10.91 -6.61 4.81
C GLU A 18 -10.38 -8.01 5.19
N MET A 19 -9.52 -8.59 4.36
CA MET A 19 -8.90 -9.90 4.62
C MET A 19 -8.08 -9.87 5.91
N LEU A 20 -7.26 -8.82 6.10
CA LEU A 20 -6.43 -8.66 7.28
C LEU A 20 -7.28 -8.50 8.55
N ARG A 21 -8.37 -7.72 8.48
CA ARG A 21 -9.34 -7.60 9.57
C ARG A 21 -10.06 -8.92 9.86
N GLY A 22 -10.22 -9.77 8.86
CA GLY A 22 -10.73 -11.14 8.96
C GLY A 22 -9.73 -12.16 9.51
N GLY A 23 -8.53 -11.74 9.91
CA GLY A 23 -7.50 -12.61 10.49
C GLY A 23 -6.55 -13.25 9.49
N ALA A 24 -6.52 -12.78 8.23
CA ALA A 24 -5.49 -13.20 7.30
C ALA A 24 -4.08 -12.85 7.83
N PRO A 25 -3.05 -13.66 7.54
CA PRO A 25 -1.69 -13.37 7.98
C PRO A 25 -1.20 -12.00 7.49
N ALA A 26 -0.64 -11.21 8.40
CA ALA A 26 -0.09 -9.91 8.07
C ALA A 26 1.14 -10.03 7.13
N PRO A 27 1.22 -9.22 6.06
CA PRO A 27 2.44 -9.13 5.25
C PRO A 27 3.58 -8.51 6.07
N ALA A 28 4.81 -8.62 5.56
CA ALA A 28 5.95 -7.91 6.13
C ALA A 28 5.81 -6.39 5.98
N ALA A 29 5.23 -5.93 4.87
CA ALA A 29 4.91 -4.52 4.65
C ALA A 29 3.86 -4.35 3.53
N ILE A 30 3.19 -3.20 3.53
CA ILE A 30 2.22 -2.79 2.51
C ILE A 30 2.68 -1.48 1.84
N VAL A 31 2.84 -1.48 0.53
CA VAL A 31 3.03 -0.26 -0.28
C VAL A 31 1.71 0.02 -0.99
N GLY A 32 0.84 0.80 -0.36
CA GLY A 32 -0.49 1.15 -0.86
C GLY A 32 -0.50 2.54 -1.47
N ILE A 33 -0.25 2.64 -2.78
CA ILE A 33 -0.20 3.92 -3.51
C ILE A 33 -1.15 3.89 -4.73
N PRO A 34 -2.43 3.46 -4.59
CA PRO A 34 -3.37 3.56 -5.70
C PRO A 34 -3.57 5.01 -6.14
N VAL A 35 -3.76 5.19 -7.44
CA VAL A 35 -4.11 6.48 -8.06
C VAL A 35 -5.57 6.46 -8.48
N GLY A 36 -6.22 7.61 -8.45
CA GLY A 36 -7.55 7.76 -9.03
C GLY A 36 -8.40 8.81 -8.35
N PHE A 37 -9.55 9.06 -8.94
CA PHE A 37 -10.53 10.02 -8.43
C PHE A 37 -11.64 9.37 -7.59
N VAL A 38 -11.68 8.04 -7.55
CA VAL A 38 -12.69 7.26 -6.83
C VAL A 38 -11.98 6.27 -5.91
N GLY A 39 -12.16 6.40 -4.60
CA GLY A 39 -11.66 5.45 -3.59
C GLY A 39 -10.15 5.49 -3.34
N ALA A 40 -9.36 6.22 -4.14
CA ALA A 40 -7.91 6.25 -3.98
C ALA A 40 -7.49 6.93 -2.67
N ALA A 41 -8.05 8.10 -2.36
CA ALA A 41 -7.74 8.79 -1.11
C ALA A 41 -8.26 7.99 0.08
N GLU A 42 -9.50 7.52 -0.02
CA GLU A 42 -10.22 6.81 1.02
C GLU A 42 -9.56 5.47 1.37
N SER A 43 -9.11 4.70 0.38
CA SER A 43 -8.40 3.42 0.63
C SER A 43 -7.04 3.63 1.29
N LYS A 44 -6.34 4.73 0.97
CA LYS A 44 -5.06 5.08 1.60
C LYS A 44 -5.24 5.63 3.01
N ASP A 45 -6.32 6.36 3.25
CA ASP A 45 -6.69 6.82 4.58
C ASP A 45 -7.11 5.64 5.47
N ALA A 46 -7.86 4.68 4.92
CA ALA A 46 -8.19 3.42 5.60
C ALA A 46 -6.93 2.61 5.94
N LEU A 47 -6.00 2.47 4.99
CA LEU A 47 -4.69 1.85 5.26
C LEU A 47 -3.97 2.58 6.41
N ALA A 48 -3.95 3.91 6.40
CA ALA A 48 -3.27 4.68 7.44
C ALA A 48 -3.93 4.57 8.82
N ALA A 49 -5.24 4.33 8.88
CA ALA A 49 -5.98 4.19 10.12
C ALA A 49 -5.94 2.77 10.71
N GLU A 50 -5.94 1.74 9.84
CA GLU A 50 -6.27 0.37 10.25
C GLU A 50 -5.17 -0.66 9.97
N SER A 51 -4.04 -0.29 9.33
CA SER A 51 -3.03 -1.26 8.92
C SER A 51 -2.45 -2.05 10.11
N PRO A 52 -2.54 -3.39 10.11
CA PRO A 52 -1.88 -4.22 11.12
C PRO A 52 -0.40 -4.50 10.81
N ALA A 53 0.11 -4.00 9.68
CA ALA A 53 1.49 -4.16 9.22
C ALA A 53 2.14 -2.80 8.94
N PRO A 54 3.49 -2.71 8.94
CA PRO A 54 4.18 -1.53 8.43
C PRO A 54 3.70 -1.17 7.03
N PHE A 55 3.49 0.12 6.77
CA PHE A 55 2.96 0.55 5.48
C PHE A 55 3.63 1.84 4.97
N LEU A 56 3.58 2.02 3.66
CA LEU A 56 3.93 3.24 2.96
C LEU A 56 2.77 3.64 2.05
N THR A 57 2.40 4.93 2.10
CA THR A 57 1.36 5.49 1.25
C THR A 57 1.65 6.96 0.93
N VAL A 58 0.96 7.50 -0.07
CA VAL A 58 0.94 8.94 -0.41
C VAL A 58 -0.49 9.43 -0.29
N ARG A 59 -0.77 10.40 0.58
CA ARG A 59 -2.15 10.87 0.83
C ARG A 59 -2.81 11.51 -0.39
N GLY A 60 -4.14 11.53 -0.38
CA GLY A 60 -4.95 12.13 -1.45
C GLY A 60 -5.08 11.25 -2.69
N ARG A 61 -5.21 11.83 -3.87
CA ARG A 61 -5.58 11.11 -5.11
C ARG A 61 -4.40 10.68 -6.00
N LEU A 62 -3.19 11.16 -5.70
CA LEU A 62 -1.99 10.85 -6.48
C LEU A 62 -1.41 9.49 -6.11
N GLY A 63 -0.81 8.80 -7.09
CA GLY A 63 -0.19 7.51 -6.89
C GLY A 63 0.23 6.89 -8.22
N GLY A 64 0.12 5.57 -8.34
CA GLY A 64 0.33 4.87 -9.60
C GLY A 64 1.38 3.77 -9.49
N SER A 65 1.36 2.87 -10.47
CA SER A 65 2.32 1.77 -10.57
C SER A 65 3.77 2.27 -10.63
N ALA A 66 4.05 3.39 -11.31
CA ALA A 66 5.39 3.94 -11.41
C ALA A 66 5.95 4.40 -10.04
N VAL A 67 5.15 5.14 -9.27
CA VAL A 67 5.52 5.59 -7.92
C VAL A 67 5.68 4.40 -6.98
N THR A 68 4.78 3.42 -7.08
CA THR A 68 4.83 2.17 -6.30
C THR A 68 6.10 1.38 -6.58
N ALA A 69 6.45 1.18 -7.85
CA ALA A 69 7.66 0.49 -8.24
C ALA A 69 8.92 1.25 -7.80
N ALA A 70 8.91 2.59 -7.90
CA ALA A 70 10.02 3.42 -7.41
C ALA A 70 10.22 3.25 -5.89
N ALA A 71 9.15 3.21 -5.10
CA ALA A 71 9.23 2.97 -3.66
C ALA A 71 9.82 1.59 -3.35
N ILE A 72 9.35 0.54 -4.03
CA ILE A 72 9.90 -0.82 -3.87
C ILE A 72 11.38 -0.85 -4.26
N ASN A 73 11.75 -0.26 -5.39
CA ASN A 73 13.14 -0.20 -5.84
C ASN A 73 14.04 0.56 -4.87
N ALA A 74 13.53 1.62 -4.23
CA ALA A 74 14.27 2.35 -3.22
C ALA A 74 14.51 1.49 -1.96
N LEU A 75 13.49 0.77 -1.49
CA LEU A 75 13.59 -0.14 -0.34
C LEU A 75 14.49 -1.36 -0.60
N ALA A 76 14.58 -1.81 -1.85
CA ALA A 76 15.40 -2.95 -2.24
C ALA A 76 16.89 -2.60 -2.41
N ARG A 77 17.24 -1.31 -2.42
CA ARG A 77 18.64 -0.89 -2.49
C ARG A 77 19.24 -0.97 -1.10
N GLU A 78 20.32 -1.73 -0.96
CA GLU A 78 21.16 -1.64 0.25
C GLU A 78 21.81 -0.26 0.28
N GLU A 79 21.73 0.38 1.44
CA GLU A 79 22.45 1.62 1.72
C GLU A 79 23.94 1.28 1.70
N ARG A 80 24.63 1.63 0.61
CA ARG A 80 26.10 1.54 0.56
C ARG A 80 26.64 2.68 1.46
N SER A 81 26.67 2.43 2.76
CA SER A 81 27.43 3.20 3.74
C SER A 81 28.88 2.74 3.78
#